data_AF-A0A1G2YN86-F1
#
_entry.id   AF-A0A1G2YN86-F1
#
_cell.length_a   1.000
_cell.length_b   1.000
_cell.length_c   1.000
_cell.angle_alpha   90.00
_cell.angle_beta   90.00
_cell.angle_gamma   90.00
#
_symmetry.space_group_name_H-M   'P 1'
#
loop_
_entity.id
_entity.type
_entity.pdbx_description
1 polymer ?
#
loop_
_entity_poly.entity_id
_entity_poly.type
_entity_poly.pdbx_seq_one_letter_code
_entity_poly.pdbx_strand_id
1 'polypeptide(L)' 'MVELTDEQKKVIFALGRPDSVFESVPRHVVEQLVQMGLLYYRSEKNIHFTAEGNRIYQQLKKLESLA' A
#
# COMPACT_ATOMS: atom_id res chain seq x y z
N MET A 1 9.28 -13.46 4.67
CA MET A 1 7.89 -12.99 4.85
C MET A 1 8.00 -11.58 5.39
N VAL A 2 7.51 -10.58 4.65
CA VAL A 2 7.63 -9.18 5.06
C VAL A 2 6.58 -8.88 6.12
N GLU A 3 6.99 -8.42 7.29
CA GLU A 3 6.09 -8.00 8.36
C GLU A 3 5.79 -6.50 8.21
N LEU A 4 4.52 -6.15 8.01
CA LEU A 4 4.09 -4.77 7.86
C LEU A 4 3.59 -4.20 9.18
N THR A 5 3.95 -2.95 9.46
CA THR A 5 3.36 -2.20 10.57
C THR A 5 1.89 -1.90 10.30
N ASP A 6 1.12 -1.59 11.35
CA ASP A 6 -0.29 -1.25 11.18
C ASP A 6 -0.49 0.03 10.37
N GLU A 7 0.46 0.97 10.46
CA GLU A 7 0.46 2.19 9.64
C GLU A 7 0.68 1.87 8.16
N GLN A 8 1.64 0.99 7.84
CA GLN A 8 1.89 0.53 6.47
C GLN A 8 0.67 -0.21 5.90
N LYS A 9 0.03 -1.08 6.68
CA LYS A 9 -1.22 -1.75 6.27
C LYS A 9 -2.31 -0.73 5.95
N LYS A 10 -2.50 0.29 6.81
CA LYS A 10 -3.47 1.38 6.57
C LYS A 10 -3.19 2.12 5.27
N VAL A 11 -1.93 2.44 4.98
CA VAL A 11 -1.54 3.11 3.73
C VAL A 11 -1.78 2.22 2.51
N ILE A 12 -1.45 0.93 2.58
CA ILE A 12 -1.76 -0.03 1.52
C ILE A 12 -3.28 -0.10 1.27
N PHE A 13 -4.09 -0.16 2.34
CA PHE A 13 -5.54 -0.16 2.20
C PHE A 13 -6.08 1.13 1.60
N ALA A 14 -5.55 2.28 2.02
CA ALA A 14 -5.90 3.56 1.42
C ALA A 14 -5.58 3.53 -0.08
N LEU A 15 -4.34 3.28 -0.48
CA LEU A 15 -3.93 3.28 -1.90
C LEU A 15 -4.69 2.27 -2.78
N GLY A 16 -5.23 1.19 -2.21
CA GLY A 16 -6.04 0.21 -2.94
C GLY A 16 -7.49 0.60 -3.19
N ARG A 17 -7.99 1.71 -2.63
CA ARG A 17 -9.36 2.19 -2.88
C ARG A 17 -9.42 3.01 -4.18
N PRO A 18 -10.47 2.86 -5.00
CA PRO A 18 -10.58 3.53 -6.30
C PRO A 18 -10.57 5.06 -6.23
N ASP A 19 -11.01 5.64 -5.11
CA ASP A 19 -11.11 7.10 -4.91
C ASP A 19 -9.98 7.68 -4.04
N SER A 20 -8.92 6.92 -3.79
CA SER A 20 -7.88 7.37 -2.87
C SER A 20 -7.00 8.47 -3.43
N VAL A 21 -6.96 9.58 -2.70
CA VAL A 21 -6.09 10.72 -3.00
C VAL A 21 -4.74 10.48 -2.32
N PHE A 22 -3.68 10.40 -3.12
CA PHE A 22 -2.30 10.22 -2.65
C PHE A 22 -1.87 11.24 -1.58
N GLU A 23 -2.42 12.46 -1.61
CA GLU A 23 -2.13 13.52 -0.63
C GLU A 23 -2.61 13.18 0.80
N SER A 24 -3.45 12.15 0.96
CA SER A 24 -3.97 11.73 2.26
C SER A 24 -3.09 10.71 3.00
N VAL A 25 -2.06 10.16 2.35
CA VAL A 25 -1.18 9.15 2.98
C VAL A 25 0.16 9.75 3.42
N PRO A 26 0.71 9.35 4.58
CA PRO A 26 2.00 9.86 5.03
C PRO A 26 3.12 9.47 4.06
N ARG A 27 3.79 10.47 3.48
CA ARG A 27 4.83 10.28 2.47
C ARG A 27 5.97 9.35 2.91
N HIS A 28 6.39 9.42 4.17
CA HIS A 28 7.46 8.59 4.71
C HIS A 28 7.10 7.09 4.70
N VAL A 29 5.82 6.74 4.95
CA VAL A 29 5.34 5.35 4.91
C VAL A 29 5.34 4.83 3.48
N VAL A 30 4.94 5.69 2.53
CA VAL A 30 4.98 5.37 1.11
C VAL A 30 6.41 5.10 0.65
N GLU A 31 7.37 5.94 1.03
CA GLU A 31 8.78 5.76 0.70
C GLU A 31 9.34 4.44 1.27
N GLN A 32 8.98 4.07 2.51
CA GLN A 32 9.32 2.76 3.07
C GLN A 32 8.73 1.61 2.24
N LEU A 33 7.46 1.68 1.87
CA LEU A 33 6.78 0.66 1.07
C LEU A 33 7.39 0.53 -0.35
N VAL A 34 7.93 1.62 -0.90
CA VAL A 34 8.69 1.60 -2.15
C VAL A 34 10.05 0.94 -1.96
N GLN A 35 10.78 1.26 -0.89
CA GLN A 35 12.05 0.58 -0.54
C GLN A 35 11.87 -0.92 -0.30
N MET A 36 10.70 -1.33 0.21
CA MET A 36 10.31 -2.72 0.40
C MET A 36 9.86 -3.41 -0.91
N GLY A 37 9.83 -2.71 -2.04
CA GLY A 37 9.43 -3.26 -3.33
C GLY A 37 7.93 -3.53 -3.48
N LEU A 38 7.10 -2.96 -2.60
CA LEU A 38 5.65 -3.17 -2.62
C LEU A 38 4.92 -2.11 -3.45
N LEU A 39 5.50 -0.92 -3.55
CA LEU A 39 4.99 0.20 -4.34
C LEU A 39 6.05 0.68 -5.33
N TYR A 40 5.62 1.39 -6.37
CA TYR A 40 6.51 2.17 -7.22
C TYR A 40 5.84 3.47 -7.66
N TYR A 41 6.66 4.50 -7.87
CA TYR A 41 6.22 5.76 -8.46
C TYR A 41 6.14 5.62 -9.98
N ARG A 42 4.96 5.80 -10.55
CA ARG A 42 4.80 5.97 -12.00
C ARG A 42 5.01 7.43 -12.41
N SER A 43 4.67 8.36 -11.52
CA SER A 43 5.03 9.77 -11.56
C SER A 43 5.06 10.32 -10.13
N GLU A 44 5.47 11.58 -9.93
CA GLU A 44 5.53 12.21 -8.59
C GLU A 44 4.19 12.20 -7.84
N LYS A 45 3.07 12.12 -8.57
CA LYS A 45 1.71 12.11 -8.02
C LYS A 45 0.98 10.79 -8.20
N ASN A 46 1.62 9.78 -8.79
CA ASN A 46 0.96 8.54 -9.14
C ASN A 46 1.76 7.33 -8.68
N ILE A 47 1.16 6.57 -7.76
CA ILE A 47 1.77 5.43 -7.11
C ILE A 47 0.94 4.20 -7.41
N HIS A 48 1.63 3.13 -7.75
CA HIS A 48 1.02 1.85 -8.07
C HIS A 48 1.63 0.74 -7.21
N PHE A 49 0.86 -0.31 -7.02
CA PHE A 49 1.36 -1.56 -6.44
C PHE A 49 2.25 -2.30 -7.43
N THR A 50 3.34 -2.87 -6.93
CA THR A 50 4.04 -3.96 -7.63
C THR A 50 3.18 -5.22 -7.62
N ALA A 51 3.60 -6.26 -8.34
CA ALA A 51 2.94 -7.57 -8.29
C ALA A 51 2.91 -8.12 -6.85
N GLU A 52 3.96 -7.91 -6.06
CA GLU A 52 4.04 -8.31 -4.66
C GLU A 52 3.14 -7.44 -3.78
N GLY A 53 3.19 -6.12 -3.91
CA GLY A 53 2.31 -5.22 -3.17
C GLY A 53 0.84 -5.51 -3.40
N ASN A 54 0.45 -5.83 -4.64
CA ASN A 54 -0.93 -6.21 -4.96
C ASN A 54 -1.31 -7.54 -4.29
N ARG A 55 -0.42 -8.54 -4.26
CA ARG A 55 -0.68 -9.80 -3.54
C ARG A 55 -0.90 -9.54 -2.04
N ILE A 56 -0.06 -8.71 -1.42
CA ILE A 56 -0.21 -8.33 -0.01
C ILE A 56 -1.53 -7.59 0.22
N TYR A 57 -1.87 -6.62 -0.62
CA TYR A 57 -3.16 -5.91 -0.54
C TYR A 57 -4.34 -6.89 -0.59
N GLN A 58 -4.35 -7.85 -1.52
CA GLN A 58 -5.41 -8.85 -1.62
C GLN A 58 -5.46 -9.79 -0.39
N GLN A 59 -4.31 -10.13 0.20
CA GLN A 59 -4.27 -10.91 1.45
C GLN A 59 -4.85 -10.12 2.61
N LEU A 60 -4.46 -8.86 2.78
CA LEU A 60 -4.99 -7.98 3.82
C LEU A 60 -6.51 -7.81 3.69
N LYS A 61 -7.01 -7.60 2.46
CA LYS A 61 -8.45 -7.48 2.18
C LYS A 61 -9.24 -8.74 2.54
N LYS A 62 -8.67 -9.93 2.30
CA LYS A 62 -9.29 -11.20 2.71
C LYS A 62 -9.38 -11.33 4.22
N LEU A 63 -8.33 -10.93 4.95
CA LEU A 63 -8.33 -10.96 6.42
C LEU A 63 -9.39 -10.02 7.01
N GLU A 64 -9.55 -8.81 6.44
CA GLU A 64 -10.58 -7.85 6.85
C GLU A 64 -12.00 -8.42 6.65
N SER A 65 -12.24 -9.20 5.59
CA SER A 65 -13.57 -9.82 5.35
C SER A 65 -13.90 -11.01 6.26
N LEU A 66 -12.91 -11.54 6.98
CA LEU A 66 -13.06 -12.71 7.86
C LEU A 66 -13.16 -12.33 9.35
N ALA A 67 -12.95 -11.06 9.68
CA ALA A 67 -13.02 -10.50 11.03
C ALA A 67 -14.40 -9.84 11.26
#